data_AF-A0A351QZV3-F1
#
_entry.id   AF-A0A351QZV3-F1
#
_cell.length_a   1.000
_cell.length_b   1.000
_cell.length_c   1.000
_cell.angle_alpha   90.00
_cell.angle_beta   90.00
_cell.angle_gamma   90.00
#
_symmetry.space_group_name_H-M   'P 1'
#
loop_
_entity.id
_entity.type
_entity.pdbx_description
1 polymer ?
#
loop_
_entity_poly.entity_id
_entity_poly.type
_entity_poly.pdbx_seq_one_letter_code
_entity_poly.pdbx_strand_id
1 'polypeptide(L)' 'MINVGINGFGRIGRTFLRIACESPETDFNIVAINARADIKTLAH' A
#
# COMPACT_ATOMS: atom_id res chain seq x y z
N MET A 1 -14.75 -3.60 -8.47
CA MET A 1 -13.42 -3.65 -7.86
C MET A 1 -12.69 -2.36 -8.18
N ILE A 2 -12.39 -1.54 -7.16
CA ILE A 2 -11.82 -0.19 -7.34
C ILE A 2 -10.29 -0.29 -7.29
N ASN A 3 -9.58 0.35 -8.22
CA ASN A 3 -8.12 0.39 -8.19
C ASN A 3 -7.63 1.57 -7.34
N VAL A 4 -6.77 1.29 -6.37
CA VAL A 4 -6.27 2.27 -5.39
C VAL A 4 -4.76 2.40 -5.49
N GLY A 5 -4.29 3.64 -5.53
CA GLY A 5 -2.87 3.98 -5.39
C GLY A 5 -2.57 4.59 -4.02
N ILE A 6 -1.43 4.26 -3.43
CA ILE A 6 -0.95 4.85 -2.17
C ILE A 6 0.10 5.92 -2.49
N ASN A 7 -0.18 7.19 -2.19
CA ASN A 7 0.80 8.27 -2.31
C ASN A 7 1.33 8.65 -0.92
N GLY A 8 2.55 8.21 -0.60
CA GLY A 8 3.19 8.36 0.70
C GLY A 8 3.22 7.06 1.50
N PHE A 9 4.32 6.30 1.38
CA PHE A 9 4.53 5.03 2.08
C PHE A 9 5.20 5.17 3.45
N GLY A 10 4.69 6.12 4.25
CA GLY A 10 5.13 6.37 5.62
C GLY A 10 4.44 5.44 6.62
N ARG A 11 4.26 5.90 7.87
CA ARG A 11 3.60 5.13 8.93
C ARG A 11 2.20 4.65 8.53
N ILE A 12 1.35 5.56 8.02
CA ILE A 12 -0.04 5.25 7.65
C ILE A 12 -0.11 4.39 6.37
N GLY A 13 0.64 4.73 5.32
CA GLY A 13 0.63 3.96 4.08
C GLY A 13 1.04 2.49 4.27
N ARG A 14 2.03 2.23 5.14
CA ARG A 14 2.45 0.86 5.50
C ARG A 14 1.40 0.11 6.31
N THR A 15 0.81 0.76 7.32
CA THR A 15 -0.25 0.15 8.13
C THR A 15 -1.48 -0.16 7.27
N PHE A 16 -1.86 0.75 6.37
CA PHE A 16 -2.96 0.54 5.44
C PHE A 16 -2.70 -0.67 4.52
N LEU A 17 -1.52 -0.74 3.88
CA LEU A 17 -1.16 -1.89 3.03
C LEU A 17 -1.22 -3.20 3.83
N ARG A 18 -0.71 -3.22 5.07
CA ARG A 18 -0.75 -4.40 5.94
C ARG A 18 -2.18 -4.86 6.20
N ILE A 19 -3.05 -3.96 6.66
CA ILE A 19 -4.46 -4.29 6.96
C ILE A 19 -5.18 -4.78 5.71
N ALA A 20 -4.94 -4.15 4.56
CA ALA A 20 -5.53 -4.56 3.30
C ALA A 20 -5.07 -5.98 2.87
N CYS A 21 -3.79 -6.31 3.06
CA CYS A 21 -3.29 -7.67 2.79
C CYS A 21 -3.86 -8.72 3.75
N GLU A 22 -4.14 -8.34 4.99
CA GLU A 22 -4.77 -9.21 6.00
C GLU A 22 -6.30 -9.34 5.82
N SER A 23 -6.90 -8.49 4.97
CA SER A 23 -8.35 -8.43 4.73
C SER A 23 -8.66 -8.77 3.26
N PRO A 24 -8.66 -10.05 2.86
CA PRO A 24 -8.79 -10.46 1.46
C PRO A 24 -10.15 -10.11 0.82
N GLU A 25 -11.17 -9.75 1.61
CA GLU A 25 -12.51 -9.40 1.12
C GLU A 25 -12.70 -7.90 0.85
N THR A 26 -11.62 -7.16 0.54
CA THR A 26 -11.74 -5.74 0.19
C THR A 26 -12.33 -5.54 -1.21
N ASP A 27 -13.26 -4.59 -1.35
CA ASP A 27 -13.85 -4.17 -2.64
C ASP A 27 -12.88 -3.43 -3.59
N PHE A 28 -11.59 -3.37 -3.23
CA PHE A 28 -10.55 -2.63 -3.94
C PHE A 28 -9.24 -3.42 -4.07
N ASN A 29 -8.47 -3.03 -5.08
CA ASN A 29 -7.13 -3.56 -5.38
C ASN A 29 -6.10 -2.45 -5.22
N ILE A 30 -5.04 -2.71 -4.45
CA ILE A 30 -3.90 -1.81 -4.38
C ILE A 30 -3.00 -2.08 -5.59
N VAL A 31 -2.88 -1.10 -6.49
CA VAL A 31 -2.19 -1.27 -7.79
C VAL A 31 -0.87 -0.51 -7.89
N ALA A 32 -0.64 0.49 -7.04
CA ALA A 32 0.55 1.31 -7.09
C ALA A 32 0.88 1.94 -5.73
N ILE A 33 2.18 2.17 -5.51
CA ILE A 33 2.70 2.90 -4.35
C ILE A 33 3.71 3.94 -4.87
N ASN A 34 3.53 5.20 -4.49
CA ASN A 34 4.45 6.30 -4.76
C ASN A 34 5.07 6.78 -3.43
N ALA A 35 6.40 6.83 -3.37
CA ALA A 35 7.14 7.29 -2.19
C ALA A 35 8.53 7.83 -2.58
N ARG A 36 9.21 8.48 -1.62
CA ARG A 36 10.50 9.18 -1.85
C ARG A 36 11.74 8.28 -1.75
N ALA A 37 11.58 7.00 -1.41
CA ALA A 37 12.69 6.05 -1.25
C ALA A 37 12.59 4.91 -2.27
N ASP A 38 13.69 4.18 -2.48
CA ASP A 38 13.73 3.05 -3.40
C ASP A 38 12.96 1.84 -2.85
N ILE A 39 12.59 0.93 -3.75
CA ILE A 39 11.78 -0.26 -3.42
C ILE A 39 12.43 -1.13 -2.33
N LYS A 40 13.77 -1.27 -2.30
CA LYS A 40 14.43 -2.11 -1.28
C LYS A 40 14.28 -1.49 0.10
N THR A 41 14.45 -0.16 0.19
CA THR A 41 14.24 0.59 1.44
C THR A 41 12.78 0.53 1.90
N LEU A 42 11.82 0.59 0.98
CA LEU A 42 10.40 0.55 1.32
C LEU A 42 9.92 -0.85 1.73
N ALA A 43 10.54 -1.91 1.19
CA ALA A 43 10.18 -3.31 1.46
C ALA A 43 10.86 -3.90 2.70
N HIS A 44 11.89 -3.24 3.24
CA HIS A 44 12.56 -3.61 4.48
C HIS A 44 11.64 -3.44 5.69
#